data_AF-A0A843DW40-F1
#
_entry.id   AF-A0A843DW40-F1
#
_cell.length_a   1.000
_cell.length_b   1.000
_cell.length_c   1.000
_cell.angle_alpha   90.00
_cell.angle_beta   90.00
_cell.angle_gamma   90.00
#
_symmetry.space_group_name_H-M   'P 1'
#
loop_
_entity.id
_entity.type
_entity.pdbx_description
1 polymer ?
#
loop_
_entity_poly.entity_id
_entity_poly.type
_entity_poly.pdbx_seq_one_letter_code
_entity_poly.pdbx_strand_id
1 'polypeptide(L)'
;MKGSRALLKMLEDRDVETMFGYPGGAVIPIYDEIRDSSIRHVLVRHEQCAAHAADGYARASGKTGVCLSTSGPGATNMVTGIATAYADSIPMLALTGQVGSKVLGSEAFQEVDAYSLMMSVTKHNFRVTDVKRLPHAINEAWKIAQSGRPGPVHVDLPVDQINAQIDEELLYQEFGIKEPSEDVSGLADAVALIKSSVKPVIMAGGGVIAADASEELVRFAELISAPVVTPMMGIGSIPTQHPLNMGPLGMHGRICAKEAFTEADLVIAVGTKFSDRTYSPHTAPGMKCGVIQIDIDGTQFGKSNRTSVNLKCDAKKALQMLIDAVGNTAVHDSWARTAKGYKERRNVDFNYFTHPIIPQKVMWELNKFIDNDTIITTDV
;
A
#
# COMPACT_ATOMS: atom_id res chain seq x y z
N MET A 1 -26.88 -0.45 -23.54
CA MET A 1 -25.66 0.36 -23.82
C MET A 1 -24.50 -0.57 -24.18
N LYS A 2 -23.43 -0.08 -24.83
CA LYS A 2 -22.24 -0.92 -25.10
C LYS A 2 -21.49 -1.25 -23.81
N GLY A 3 -20.84 -2.42 -23.75
CA GLY A 3 -19.99 -2.84 -22.63
C GLY A 3 -18.86 -1.85 -22.31
N SER A 4 -18.26 -1.22 -23.32
CA SER A 4 -17.27 -0.15 -23.14
C SER A 4 -17.83 1.05 -22.38
N ARG A 5 -19.05 1.51 -22.72
CA ARG A 5 -19.71 2.61 -22.01
C ARG A 5 -20.09 2.20 -20.59
N ALA A 6 -20.57 0.96 -20.40
CA ALA A 6 -20.88 0.41 -19.09
C ALA A 6 -19.65 0.38 -18.17
N LEU A 7 -18.50 -0.08 -18.67
CA LEU A 7 -17.24 -0.08 -17.92
C LEU A 7 -16.90 1.33 -17.42
N LEU A 8 -16.92 2.34 -18.29
CA LEU A 8 -16.60 3.72 -17.90
C LEU A 8 -17.61 4.26 -16.91
N LYS A 9 -18.91 4.07 -17.15
CA LYS A 9 -19.97 4.46 -16.22
C LYS A 9 -19.77 3.86 -14.83
N MET A 10 -19.39 2.59 -14.74
CA MET A 10 -19.11 1.93 -13.46
C MET A 10 -17.88 2.50 -12.74
N LEU A 11 -16.87 2.98 -13.47
CA LEU A 11 -15.71 3.67 -12.90
C LEU A 11 -16.07 5.10 -12.47
N GLU A 12 -16.88 5.81 -13.25
CA GLU A 12 -17.42 7.14 -12.92
C GLU A 12 -18.27 7.10 -11.65
N ASP A 13 -19.16 6.10 -11.53
CA ASP A 13 -20.00 5.87 -10.33
C ASP A 13 -19.16 5.54 -9.07
N ARG A 14 -17.83 5.40 -9.20
CA ARG A 14 -16.85 5.16 -8.13
C ARG A 14 -15.88 6.32 -7.94
N ASP A 15 -16.20 7.48 -8.50
CA ASP A 15 -15.37 8.69 -8.44
C ASP A 15 -13.95 8.48 -9.01
N VAL A 16 -13.82 7.59 -10.02
CA VAL A 16 -12.58 7.51 -10.79
C VAL A 16 -12.44 8.80 -11.60
N GLU A 17 -11.43 9.59 -11.28
CA GLU A 17 -11.16 10.87 -11.94
C GLU A 17 -10.09 10.74 -13.03
N THR A 18 -9.14 9.82 -12.87
CA THR A 18 -7.97 9.68 -13.75
C THR A 18 -7.71 8.23 -14.09
N MET A 19 -7.40 7.96 -15.36
CA MET A 19 -6.99 6.67 -15.87
C MET A 19 -5.71 6.80 -16.70
N PHE A 20 -4.72 5.96 -16.45
CA PHE A 20 -3.45 5.96 -17.18
C PHE A 20 -3.45 4.84 -18.21
N GLY A 21 -3.12 5.13 -19.48
CA GLY A 21 -3.16 4.04 -20.44
C GLY A 21 -2.52 4.30 -21.78
N TYR A 22 -2.41 3.22 -22.55
CA TYR A 22 -1.94 3.22 -23.93
C TYR A 22 -2.96 2.52 -24.84
N PRO A 23 -3.36 3.12 -25.98
CA PRO A 23 -4.37 2.56 -26.85
C PRO A 23 -3.84 1.39 -27.69
N GLY A 24 -4.73 0.49 -28.09
CA GLY A 24 -4.45 -0.59 -29.05
C GLY A 24 -5.72 -1.32 -29.46
N GLY A 25 -5.61 -2.20 -30.46
CA GLY A 25 -6.77 -2.77 -31.18
C GLY A 25 -7.87 -3.34 -30.29
N ALA A 26 -7.51 -4.09 -29.25
CA ALA A 26 -8.46 -4.77 -28.37
C ALA A 26 -9.21 -3.83 -27.40
N VAL A 27 -8.75 -2.60 -27.23
CA VAL A 27 -9.35 -1.60 -26.32
C VAL A 27 -9.88 -0.36 -27.03
N ILE A 28 -9.81 -0.29 -28.36
CA ILE A 28 -10.38 0.83 -29.16
C ILE A 28 -11.83 1.15 -28.73
N PRO A 29 -12.74 0.18 -28.50
CA PRO A 29 -14.10 0.49 -28.07
C PRO A 29 -14.17 1.27 -26.75
N ILE A 30 -13.22 1.06 -25.84
CA ILE A 30 -13.13 1.80 -24.58
C ILE A 30 -12.64 3.23 -24.85
N TYR A 31 -11.61 3.37 -25.69
CA TYR A 31 -11.07 4.69 -26.06
C TYR A 31 -12.05 5.57 -26.84
N ASP A 32 -12.95 4.97 -27.62
CA ASP A 32 -14.02 5.70 -28.32
C ASP A 32 -14.98 6.32 -27.29
N GLU A 33 -15.40 5.55 -26.28
CA GLU A 33 -16.33 6.02 -25.23
C GLU A 33 -15.67 6.95 -24.20
N ILE A 34 -14.34 6.87 -24.00
CA ILE A 34 -13.59 7.77 -23.09
C ILE A 34 -13.77 9.24 -23.49
N ARG A 35 -13.99 9.53 -24.78
CA ARG A 35 -14.15 10.90 -25.29
C ARG A 35 -15.36 11.62 -24.68
N ASP A 36 -16.37 10.86 -24.26
CA ASP A 36 -17.60 11.33 -23.64
C ASP A 36 -17.66 10.98 -22.14
N SER A 37 -16.53 10.62 -21.54
CA SER A 37 -16.41 10.28 -20.11
C SER A 37 -15.90 11.49 -19.31
N SER A 38 -16.25 11.55 -18.02
CA SER A 38 -15.64 12.51 -17.09
C SER A 38 -14.22 12.13 -16.67
N ILE A 39 -13.79 10.89 -16.94
CA ILE A 39 -12.46 10.37 -16.57
C ILE A 39 -11.39 11.05 -17.44
N ARG A 40 -10.44 11.71 -16.77
CA ARG A 40 -9.23 12.21 -17.42
C ARG A 40 -8.33 11.04 -17.83
N HIS A 41 -8.21 10.81 -19.14
CA HIS A 41 -7.20 9.88 -19.66
C HIS A 41 -5.82 10.53 -19.74
N VAL A 42 -4.82 9.86 -19.17
CA VAL A 42 -3.40 10.23 -19.29
C VAL A 42 -2.72 9.22 -20.21
N LEU A 43 -2.48 9.66 -21.45
CA LEU A 43 -1.73 8.89 -22.44
C LEU A 43 -0.27 8.79 -22.03
N VAL A 44 0.18 7.56 -21.75
CA VAL A 44 1.59 7.26 -21.47
C VAL A 44 2.36 6.99 -22.76
N ARG A 45 3.68 6.80 -22.66
CA ARG A 45 4.56 6.41 -23.79
C ARG A 45 5.04 4.96 -23.75
N HIS A 46 4.67 4.23 -22.70
CA HIS A 46 4.91 2.81 -22.52
C HIS A 46 3.93 2.28 -21.46
N GLU A 47 3.38 1.08 -21.61
CA GLU A 47 2.34 0.56 -20.70
C GLU A 47 2.87 0.31 -19.29
N GLN A 48 4.18 0.03 -19.14
CA GLN A 48 4.83 0.00 -17.83
C GLN A 48 4.63 1.33 -17.07
N CYS A 49 4.69 2.47 -17.77
CA CYS A 49 4.43 3.77 -17.18
C CYS A 49 2.96 3.94 -16.78
N ALA A 50 2.01 3.29 -17.46
CA ALA A 50 0.60 3.34 -17.04
C ALA A 50 0.42 2.67 -15.67
N ALA A 51 1.01 1.49 -15.49
CA ALA A 51 0.93 0.78 -14.22
C ALA A 51 1.67 1.54 -13.09
N HIS A 52 2.88 2.06 -13.33
CA HIS A 52 3.59 2.86 -12.31
C HIS A 52 2.93 4.21 -12.03
N ALA A 53 2.33 4.87 -13.03
CA ALA A 53 1.60 6.11 -12.79
C ALA A 53 0.32 5.87 -11.98
N ALA A 54 -0.38 4.76 -12.22
CA ALA A 54 -1.52 4.34 -11.39
C ALA A 54 -1.09 4.01 -9.95
N ASP A 55 0.05 3.34 -9.77
CA ASP A 55 0.65 3.08 -8.44
C ASP A 55 1.00 4.39 -7.71
N GLY A 56 1.70 5.31 -8.38
CA GLY A 56 2.06 6.62 -7.82
C GLY A 56 0.83 7.47 -7.50
N TYR A 57 -0.17 7.48 -8.38
CA TYR A 57 -1.45 8.15 -8.15
C TYR A 57 -2.15 7.62 -6.90
N ALA A 58 -2.19 6.29 -6.73
CA ALA A 58 -2.82 5.69 -5.57
C ALA A 58 -2.13 6.06 -4.26
N ARG A 59 -0.79 6.06 -4.25
CA ARG A 59 0.02 6.47 -3.09
C ARG A 59 -0.16 7.95 -2.74
N ALA A 60 -0.23 8.82 -3.74
CA ALA A 60 -0.33 10.26 -3.55
C ALA A 60 -1.74 10.72 -3.14
N SER A 61 -2.77 10.05 -3.65
CA SER A 61 -4.17 10.48 -3.46
C SER A 61 -4.95 9.69 -2.41
N GLY A 62 -4.47 8.50 -2.03
CA GLY A 62 -5.23 7.55 -1.23
C GLY A 62 -6.38 6.86 -1.99
N LYS A 63 -6.58 7.16 -3.28
CA LYS A 63 -7.60 6.55 -4.14
C LYS A 63 -7.05 5.31 -4.87
N THR A 64 -7.94 4.49 -5.44
CA THR A 64 -7.52 3.36 -6.30
C THR A 64 -6.94 3.85 -7.62
N GLY A 65 -5.74 3.40 -7.99
CA GLY A 65 -5.14 3.69 -9.29
C GLY A 65 -5.79 2.86 -10.40
N VAL A 66 -6.05 3.44 -11.57
CA VAL A 66 -6.62 2.72 -12.72
C VAL A 66 -5.68 2.80 -13.91
N CYS A 67 -5.25 1.65 -14.42
CA CYS A 67 -4.45 1.56 -15.64
C CYS A 67 -5.12 0.71 -16.73
N LEU A 68 -4.92 1.09 -18.00
CA LEU A 68 -5.51 0.44 -19.17
C LEU A 68 -4.48 0.19 -20.27
N SER A 69 -4.44 -1.05 -20.75
CA SER A 69 -3.63 -1.45 -21.90
C SER A 69 -4.41 -2.35 -22.88
N THR A 70 -3.97 -2.42 -24.12
CA THR A 70 -4.40 -3.44 -25.08
C THR A 70 -3.92 -4.86 -24.71
N SER A 71 -4.32 -5.86 -25.50
CA SER A 71 -3.93 -7.26 -25.38
C SER A 71 -2.45 -7.52 -25.66
N GLY A 72 -2.03 -8.77 -25.48
CA GLY A 72 -0.72 -9.25 -25.92
C GLY A 72 0.44 -8.45 -25.31
N PRO A 73 1.27 -7.78 -26.13
CA PRO A 73 2.44 -7.05 -25.65
C PRO A 73 2.09 -5.92 -24.66
N GLY A 74 0.94 -5.26 -24.84
CA GLY A 74 0.53 -4.21 -23.91
C GLY A 74 0.28 -4.76 -22.51
N ALA A 75 -0.43 -5.90 -22.41
CA ALA A 75 -0.66 -6.58 -21.15
C ALA A 75 0.66 -7.03 -20.50
N THR A 76 1.59 -7.62 -21.26
CA THR A 76 2.89 -8.05 -20.73
C THR A 76 3.75 -6.88 -20.25
N ASN A 77 3.64 -5.71 -20.87
CA ASN A 77 4.38 -4.50 -20.49
C ASN A 77 3.92 -3.91 -19.15
N MET A 78 2.71 -4.23 -18.67
CA MET A 78 2.22 -3.74 -17.37
C MET A 78 2.66 -4.59 -16.17
N VAL A 79 3.17 -5.81 -16.40
CA VAL A 79 3.44 -6.80 -15.34
C VAL A 79 4.32 -6.22 -14.23
N THR A 80 5.39 -5.51 -14.57
CA THR A 80 6.31 -4.95 -13.57
C THR A 80 5.63 -3.93 -12.66
N GLY A 81 4.86 -2.99 -13.22
CA GLY A 81 4.18 -1.98 -12.40
C GLY A 81 3.06 -2.57 -11.54
N ILE A 82 2.36 -3.59 -12.05
CA ILE A 82 1.37 -4.36 -11.27
C ILE A 82 2.07 -5.11 -10.13
N ALA A 83 3.20 -5.77 -10.41
CA ALA A 83 3.99 -6.47 -9.39
C ALA A 83 4.51 -5.53 -8.29
N THR A 84 4.91 -4.30 -8.66
CA THR A 84 5.27 -3.26 -7.69
C THR A 84 4.10 -2.93 -6.77
N ALA A 85 2.92 -2.66 -7.32
CA ALA A 85 1.73 -2.37 -6.52
C ALA A 85 1.35 -3.56 -5.61
N TYR A 86 1.50 -4.80 -6.08
CA TYR A 86 1.24 -5.98 -5.28
C TYR A 86 2.22 -6.16 -4.11
N ALA A 87 3.51 -5.98 -4.36
CA ALA A 87 4.54 -6.12 -3.33
C ALA A 87 4.37 -5.10 -2.19
N ASP A 88 3.88 -3.91 -2.53
CA ASP A 88 3.72 -2.77 -1.63
C ASP A 88 2.30 -2.58 -1.10
N SER A 89 1.35 -3.41 -1.54
CA SER A 89 -0.06 -3.38 -1.09
C SER A 89 -0.79 -2.11 -1.51
N ILE A 90 -0.65 -1.73 -2.78
CA ILE A 90 -1.26 -0.51 -3.34
C ILE A 90 -2.53 -0.87 -4.11
N PRO A 91 -3.68 -0.23 -3.82
CA PRO A 91 -4.94 -0.51 -4.50
C PRO A 91 -4.87 -0.07 -5.96
N MET A 92 -5.09 -1.02 -6.88
CA MET A 92 -5.05 -0.77 -8.31
C MET A 92 -6.06 -1.64 -9.06
N LEU A 93 -6.70 -1.06 -10.07
CA LEU A 93 -7.46 -1.79 -11.07
C LEU A 93 -6.68 -1.78 -12.39
N ALA A 94 -6.16 -2.95 -12.78
CA ALA A 94 -5.40 -3.14 -14.01
C ALA A 94 -6.30 -3.74 -15.09
N LEU A 95 -6.59 -2.96 -16.13
CA LEU A 95 -7.49 -3.34 -17.21
C LEU A 95 -6.68 -3.70 -18.46
N THR A 96 -6.93 -4.89 -19.03
CA THR A 96 -6.36 -5.27 -20.33
C THR A 96 -7.45 -5.60 -21.31
N GLY A 97 -7.32 -5.12 -22.55
CA GLY A 97 -8.07 -5.70 -23.66
C GLY A 97 -7.59 -7.11 -23.97
N GLN A 98 -8.45 -7.89 -24.61
CA GLN A 98 -8.13 -9.23 -25.08
C GLN A 98 -8.74 -9.49 -26.46
N VAL A 99 -8.19 -10.47 -27.18
CA VAL A 99 -8.84 -11.03 -28.38
C VAL A 99 -10.27 -11.49 -28.06
N GLY A 100 -11.09 -11.66 -29.10
CA GLY A 100 -12.48 -12.09 -28.93
C GLY A 100 -12.59 -13.41 -28.18
N SER A 101 -13.58 -13.54 -27.31
CA SER A 101 -13.75 -14.68 -26.39
C SER A 101 -13.78 -16.05 -27.09
N LYS A 102 -14.28 -16.09 -28.34
CA LYS A 102 -14.39 -17.31 -29.17
C LYS A 102 -13.08 -17.80 -29.78
N VAL A 103 -12.05 -16.97 -29.82
CA VAL A 103 -10.74 -17.30 -30.39
C VAL A 103 -9.64 -17.37 -29.33
N LEU A 104 -10.02 -17.34 -28.05
CA LEU A 104 -9.09 -17.59 -26.95
C LEU A 104 -8.50 -19.00 -27.06
N GLY A 105 -7.19 -19.11 -26.93
CA GLY A 105 -6.40 -20.32 -27.06
C GLY A 105 -6.07 -20.71 -28.51
N SER A 106 -6.41 -19.88 -29.50
CA SER A 106 -6.22 -20.22 -30.92
C SER A 106 -4.96 -19.61 -31.55
N GLU A 107 -4.05 -19.05 -30.74
CA GLU A 107 -2.88 -18.28 -31.20
C GLU A 107 -3.31 -17.07 -32.05
N ALA A 108 -4.36 -16.39 -31.61
CA ALA A 108 -4.88 -15.22 -32.31
C ALA A 108 -3.85 -14.07 -32.29
N PHE A 109 -3.97 -13.14 -33.25
CA PHE A 109 -3.06 -12.00 -33.33
C PHE A 109 -3.08 -11.17 -32.04
N GLN A 110 -1.89 -10.93 -31.47
CA GLN A 110 -1.71 -10.26 -30.17
C GLN A 110 -2.45 -10.92 -29.00
N GLU A 111 -2.64 -12.24 -29.08
CA GLU A 111 -3.07 -13.04 -27.94
C GLU A 111 -1.90 -13.36 -27.01
N VAL A 112 -2.10 -13.13 -25.71
CA VAL A 112 -1.29 -13.68 -24.62
C VAL A 112 -2.27 -14.05 -23.51
N ASP A 113 -1.99 -15.15 -22.79
CA ASP A 113 -2.75 -15.50 -21.59
C ASP A 113 -2.41 -14.59 -20.41
N ALA A 114 -2.86 -13.34 -20.51
CA ALA A 114 -2.66 -12.30 -19.50
C ALA A 114 -3.23 -12.71 -18.13
N TYR A 115 -4.35 -13.45 -18.13
CA TYR A 115 -4.96 -13.95 -16.90
C TYR A 115 -3.98 -14.81 -16.10
N SER A 116 -3.34 -15.80 -16.74
CA SER A 116 -2.37 -16.66 -16.05
C SER A 116 -1.09 -15.93 -15.69
N LEU A 117 -0.62 -15.04 -16.59
CA LEU A 117 0.57 -14.23 -16.38
C LEU A 117 0.46 -13.35 -15.12
N MET A 118 -0.71 -12.81 -14.84
CA MET A 118 -0.92 -11.87 -13.74
C MET A 118 -1.17 -12.55 -12.38
N MET A 119 -1.52 -13.85 -12.34
CA MET A 119 -2.00 -14.53 -11.11
C MET A 119 -1.07 -14.38 -9.90
N SER A 120 0.25 -14.36 -10.11
CA SER A 120 1.24 -14.28 -9.04
C SER A 120 1.52 -12.86 -8.55
N VAL A 121 1.04 -11.85 -9.27
CA VAL A 121 1.33 -10.43 -9.03
C VAL A 121 0.06 -9.60 -8.82
N THR A 122 -1.05 -10.26 -8.50
CA THR A 122 -2.37 -9.64 -8.28
C THR A 122 -3.08 -10.31 -7.12
N LYS A 123 -3.95 -9.58 -6.42
CA LYS A 123 -4.84 -10.17 -5.41
C LYS A 123 -5.87 -11.11 -6.02
N HIS A 124 -6.35 -10.77 -7.21
CA HIS A 124 -7.33 -11.54 -7.95
C HIS A 124 -7.31 -11.15 -9.43
N ASN A 125 -7.82 -12.04 -10.28
CA ASN A 125 -7.96 -11.82 -11.72
C ASN A 125 -9.38 -12.16 -12.16
N PHE A 126 -9.91 -11.38 -13.08
CA PHE A 126 -11.15 -11.65 -13.77
C PHE A 126 -10.91 -11.75 -15.27
N ARG A 127 -11.68 -12.60 -15.96
CA ARG A 127 -11.81 -12.57 -17.42
C ARG A 127 -13.28 -12.51 -17.78
N VAL A 128 -13.69 -11.43 -18.44
CA VAL A 128 -15.11 -11.17 -18.75
C VAL A 128 -15.49 -11.88 -20.05
N THR A 129 -15.85 -13.16 -19.98
CA THR A 129 -16.26 -13.96 -21.15
C THR A 129 -17.74 -13.82 -21.54
N ASP A 130 -18.53 -13.15 -20.69
CA ASP A 130 -19.92 -12.75 -20.94
C ASP A 130 -20.09 -11.32 -20.44
N VAL A 131 -20.55 -10.41 -21.31
CA VAL A 131 -20.78 -9.00 -20.97
C VAL A 131 -21.70 -8.83 -19.75
N LYS A 132 -22.66 -9.75 -19.52
CA LYS A 132 -23.53 -9.72 -18.33
C LYS A 132 -22.77 -9.93 -17.01
N ARG A 133 -21.53 -10.43 -17.07
CA ARG A 133 -20.64 -10.59 -15.91
C ARG A 133 -19.70 -9.41 -15.70
N LEU A 134 -19.67 -8.44 -16.61
CA LEU A 134 -18.88 -7.22 -16.45
C LEU A 134 -19.21 -6.51 -15.12
N PRO A 135 -20.48 -6.35 -14.71
CA PRO A 135 -20.79 -5.68 -13.44
C PRO A 135 -20.23 -6.40 -12.23
N HIS A 136 -20.33 -7.73 -12.21
CA HIS A 136 -19.74 -8.56 -11.15
C HIS A 136 -18.23 -8.38 -11.07
N ALA A 137 -17.54 -8.52 -12.21
CA ALA A 137 -16.09 -8.43 -12.26
C ALA A 137 -15.58 -7.06 -11.78
N ILE A 138 -16.20 -5.96 -12.21
CA ILE A 138 -15.77 -4.61 -11.80
C ILE A 138 -16.17 -4.32 -10.34
N ASN A 139 -17.37 -4.71 -9.90
CA ASN A 139 -17.81 -4.51 -8.52
C ASN A 139 -16.90 -5.25 -7.54
N GLU A 140 -16.60 -6.52 -7.83
CA GLU A 140 -15.76 -7.34 -6.97
C GLU A 140 -14.28 -6.96 -7.08
N ALA A 141 -13.77 -6.66 -8.28
CA ALA A 141 -12.40 -6.18 -8.43
C ALA A 141 -12.14 -4.90 -7.65
N TRP A 142 -13.08 -3.96 -7.69
CA TRP A 142 -12.97 -2.72 -6.93
C TRP A 142 -12.92 -2.96 -5.42
N LYS A 143 -13.81 -3.81 -4.90
CA LYS A 143 -13.80 -4.15 -3.46
C LYS A 143 -12.54 -4.91 -3.06
N ILE A 144 -12.13 -5.91 -3.84
CA ILE A 144 -10.90 -6.68 -3.56
C ILE A 144 -9.67 -5.78 -3.59
N ALA A 145 -9.57 -4.82 -4.52
CA ALA A 145 -8.40 -3.95 -4.60
C ALA A 145 -8.16 -3.16 -3.31
N GLN A 146 -9.24 -2.79 -2.60
CA GLN A 146 -9.21 -1.95 -1.40
C GLN A 146 -9.31 -2.73 -0.08
N SER A 147 -10.04 -3.85 -0.06
CA SER A 147 -10.39 -4.53 1.19
C SER A 147 -9.26 -5.37 1.76
N GLY A 148 -9.22 -5.50 3.09
CA GLY A 148 -8.16 -6.23 3.79
C GLY A 148 -6.81 -5.57 3.51
N ARG A 149 -5.80 -6.36 3.16
CA ARG A 149 -4.54 -5.82 2.64
C ARG A 149 -4.73 -5.34 1.20
N PRO A 150 -4.63 -4.04 0.86
CA PRO A 150 -4.90 -3.56 -0.49
C PRO A 150 -3.92 -4.13 -1.52
N GLY A 151 -4.26 -4.05 -2.80
CA GLY A 151 -3.41 -4.56 -3.88
C GLY A 151 -4.07 -4.50 -5.25
N PRO A 152 -3.32 -4.82 -6.32
CA PRO A 152 -3.84 -4.79 -7.68
C PRO A 152 -4.81 -5.94 -7.95
N VAL A 153 -5.86 -5.66 -8.71
CA VAL A 153 -6.75 -6.64 -9.32
C VAL A 153 -6.73 -6.45 -10.82
N HIS A 154 -6.57 -7.54 -11.56
CA HIS A 154 -6.56 -7.51 -13.02
C HIS A 154 -7.92 -7.92 -13.58
N VAL A 155 -8.37 -7.22 -14.62
CA VAL A 155 -9.59 -7.56 -15.37
C VAL A 155 -9.24 -7.64 -16.85
N ASP A 156 -9.34 -8.84 -17.41
CA ASP A 156 -9.13 -9.16 -18.82
C ASP A 156 -10.45 -9.02 -19.59
N LEU A 157 -10.44 -8.19 -20.64
CA LEU A 157 -11.61 -7.68 -21.32
C LEU A 157 -11.62 -8.08 -22.81
N PRO A 158 -12.16 -9.26 -23.18
CA PRO A 158 -12.38 -9.66 -24.57
C PRO A 158 -13.15 -8.62 -25.37
N VAL A 159 -12.60 -8.25 -26.53
CA VAL A 159 -13.10 -7.14 -27.35
C VAL A 159 -14.54 -7.35 -27.85
N ASP A 160 -14.98 -8.59 -28.06
CA ASP A 160 -16.35 -8.93 -28.44
C ASP A 160 -17.35 -8.68 -27.30
N GLN A 161 -16.94 -8.94 -26.05
CA GLN A 161 -17.77 -8.68 -24.87
C GLN A 161 -17.86 -7.19 -24.56
N ILE A 162 -16.76 -6.45 -24.75
CA ILE A 162 -16.76 -5.00 -24.57
C ILE A 162 -17.59 -4.27 -25.64
N ASN A 163 -17.70 -4.83 -26.85
CA ASN A 163 -18.59 -4.31 -27.89
C ASN A 163 -20.05 -4.75 -27.75
N ALA A 164 -20.33 -5.78 -26.95
CA ALA A 164 -21.68 -6.30 -26.80
C ALA A 164 -22.61 -5.30 -26.09
N GLN A 165 -23.92 -5.45 -26.32
CA GLN A 165 -24.93 -4.69 -25.60
C GLN A 165 -25.17 -5.30 -24.22
N ILE A 166 -25.26 -4.44 -23.21
CA ILE A 166 -25.67 -4.79 -21.85
C ILE A 166 -26.87 -3.93 -21.45
N ASP A 167 -27.76 -4.55 -20.68
CA ASP A 167 -28.84 -3.86 -19.99
C ASP A 167 -28.27 -3.01 -18.84
N GLU A 168 -28.71 -1.76 -18.75
CA GLU A 168 -28.24 -0.82 -17.73
C GLU A 168 -28.61 -1.27 -16.32
N GLU A 169 -29.74 -1.97 -16.16
CA GLU A 169 -30.19 -2.47 -14.86
C GLU A 169 -29.19 -3.44 -14.22
N LEU A 170 -28.41 -4.16 -15.03
CA LEU A 170 -27.39 -5.10 -14.54
C LEU A 170 -26.22 -4.41 -13.86
N LEU A 171 -25.96 -3.12 -14.13
CA LEU A 171 -24.86 -2.38 -13.52
C LEU A 171 -25.05 -2.20 -12.01
N TYR A 172 -26.32 -2.16 -11.57
CA TYR A 172 -26.73 -1.89 -10.19
C TYR A 172 -27.02 -3.16 -9.39
N GLN A 173 -26.72 -4.33 -9.95
CA GLN A 173 -26.87 -5.59 -9.23
C GLN A 173 -25.87 -5.67 -8.08
N GLU A 174 -26.36 -6.04 -6.89
CA GLU A 174 -25.52 -6.32 -5.74
C GLU A 174 -24.94 -7.73 -5.77
N PHE A 175 -23.68 -7.84 -5.37
CA PHE A 175 -22.96 -9.11 -5.28
C PHE A 175 -22.48 -9.32 -3.84
N GLY A 176 -22.72 -10.53 -3.32
CA GLY A 176 -22.32 -10.93 -1.97
C GLY A 176 -20.81 -11.17 -1.88
N ILE A 177 -20.05 -10.10 -1.72
CA ILE A 177 -18.59 -10.13 -1.61
C ILE A 177 -18.22 -10.36 -0.14
N LYS A 178 -17.33 -11.31 0.12
CA LYS A 178 -16.95 -11.68 1.48
C LYS A 178 -16.08 -10.58 2.10
N GLU A 179 -16.54 -10.04 3.24
CA GLU A 179 -15.77 -9.07 3.99
C GLU A 179 -14.53 -9.70 4.67
N PRO A 180 -13.42 -8.95 4.80
CA PRO A 180 -12.27 -9.39 5.59
C PRO A 180 -12.67 -9.67 7.04
N SER A 181 -12.20 -10.79 7.59
CA SER A 181 -12.42 -11.11 9.01
C SER A 181 -11.41 -10.41 9.91
N GLU A 182 -11.87 -9.95 11.07
CA GLU A 182 -11.04 -9.41 12.14
C GLU A 182 -10.93 -10.38 13.31
N ASP A 183 -9.84 -10.27 14.08
CA ASP A 183 -9.63 -10.97 15.35
C ASP A 183 -8.84 -10.07 16.31
N VAL A 184 -9.52 -9.60 17.35
CA VAL A 184 -8.97 -8.69 18.37
C VAL A 184 -8.90 -9.35 19.74
N SER A 185 -8.97 -10.69 19.79
CA SER A 185 -8.93 -11.46 21.04
C SER A 185 -7.66 -11.20 21.88
N GLY A 186 -6.54 -10.87 21.23
CA GLY A 186 -5.29 -10.51 21.89
C GLY A 186 -5.25 -9.13 22.56
N LEU A 187 -6.33 -8.32 22.50
CA LEU A 187 -6.31 -6.93 22.99
C LEU A 187 -5.93 -6.83 24.47
N ALA A 188 -6.51 -7.68 25.32
CA ALA A 188 -6.26 -7.66 26.76
C ALA A 188 -4.78 -7.96 27.08
N ASP A 189 -4.21 -8.96 26.40
CA ASP A 189 -2.80 -9.34 26.56
C ASP A 189 -1.86 -8.24 26.03
N ALA A 190 -2.21 -7.60 24.92
CA ALA A 190 -1.46 -6.48 24.36
C ALA A 190 -1.41 -5.31 25.35
N VAL A 191 -2.53 -4.96 25.96
CA VAL A 191 -2.62 -3.90 26.98
C VAL A 191 -1.79 -4.25 28.22
N ALA A 192 -1.81 -5.51 28.66
CA ALA A 192 -1.00 -5.97 29.80
C ALA A 192 0.51 -5.88 29.52
N LEU A 193 0.95 -6.23 28.31
CA LEU A 193 2.33 -6.07 27.88
C LEU A 193 2.74 -4.59 27.80
N ILE A 194 1.87 -3.73 27.24
CA ILE A 194 2.13 -2.29 27.16
C ILE A 194 2.31 -1.68 28.56
N LYS A 195 1.42 -2.03 29.50
CA LYS A 195 1.46 -1.52 30.89
C LYS A 195 2.65 -2.03 31.71
N SER A 196 3.24 -3.16 31.34
CA SER A 196 4.40 -3.74 32.04
C SER A 196 5.74 -3.39 31.41
N SER A 197 5.74 -2.86 30.17
CA SER A 197 6.94 -2.46 29.44
C SER A 197 7.54 -1.17 29.99
N VAL A 198 8.87 -1.12 30.03
CA VAL A 198 9.65 0.05 30.46
C VAL A 198 10.34 0.72 29.26
N LYS A 199 10.64 -0.04 28.20
CA LYS A 199 11.28 0.44 26.97
C LYS A 199 10.46 0.05 25.73
N PRO A 200 9.19 0.49 25.60
CA PRO A 200 8.39 0.19 24.42
C PRO A 200 8.92 0.94 23.20
N VAL A 201 8.85 0.32 22.02
CA VAL A 201 9.14 0.96 20.73
C VAL A 201 8.02 0.62 19.77
N ILE A 202 7.52 1.63 19.04
CA ILE A 202 6.54 1.41 17.98
C ILE A 202 7.28 1.29 16.65
N MET A 203 7.00 0.23 15.89
CA MET A 203 7.44 0.08 14.50
C MET A 203 6.24 0.29 13.58
N ALA A 204 6.13 1.50 13.03
CA ALA A 204 4.98 1.95 12.23
C ALA A 204 5.26 1.81 10.73
N GLY A 205 4.56 0.90 10.06
CA GLY A 205 4.75 0.61 8.63
C GLY A 205 3.72 1.26 7.70
N GLY A 206 3.73 0.84 6.44
CA GLY A 206 2.83 1.37 5.41
C GLY A 206 1.34 1.12 5.67
N GLY A 207 0.99 0.15 6.52
CA GLY A 207 -0.39 -0.08 6.94
C GLY A 207 -0.97 1.06 7.78
N VAL A 208 -0.13 1.85 8.47
CA VAL A 208 -0.58 3.07 9.17
C VAL A 208 -1.00 4.13 8.15
N ILE A 209 -0.23 4.29 7.07
CA ILE A 209 -0.52 5.23 5.99
C ILE A 209 -1.78 4.79 5.25
N ALA A 210 -1.86 3.50 4.87
CA ALA A 210 -3.01 2.96 4.15
C ALA A 210 -4.32 3.05 4.95
N ALA A 211 -4.25 2.97 6.28
CA ALA A 211 -5.40 3.12 7.16
C ALA A 211 -5.73 4.58 7.52
N ASP A 212 -4.96 5.56 7.03
CA ASP A 212 -5.07 6.97 7.44
C ASP A 212 -5.03 7.14 8.98
N ALA A 213 -4.02 6.53 9.60
CA ALA A 213 -3.91 6.36 11.06
C ALA A 213 -2.77 7.17 11.70
N SER A 214 -2.27 8.20 11.02
CA SER A 214 -1.12 9.00 11.50
C SER A 214 -1.46 9.75 12.79
N GLU A 215 -2.67 10.28 12.94
CA GLU A 215 -3.11 10.98 14.15
C GLU A 215 -3.22 10.04 15.34
N GLU A 216 -3.85 8.87 15.15
CA GLU A 216 -3.92 7.82 16.16
C GLU A 216 -2.53 7.32 16.57
N LEU A 217 -1.61 7.16 15.61
CA LEU A 217 -0.25 6.74 15.89
C LEU A 217 0.46 7.76 16.79
N VAL A 218 0.36 9.05 16.47
CA VAL A 218 0.95 10.12 17.29
C VAL A 218 0.37 10.10 18.70
N ARG A 219 -0.96 10.10 18.82
CA ARG A 219 -1.65 10.07 20.11
C ARG A 219 -1.26 8.84 20.94
N PHE A 220 -1.17 7.67 20.31
CA PHE A 220 -0.75 6.45 20.98
C PHE A 220 0.71 6.52 21.43
N ALA A 221 1.62 6.97 20.55
CA ALA A 221 3.04 7.12 20.86
C ALA A 221 3.28 8.08 22.04
N GLU A 222 2.57 9.20 22.08
CA GLU A 222 2.60 10.15 23.20
C GLU A 222 2.05 9.53 24.48
N LEU A 223 0.89 8.85 24.40
CA LEU A 223 0.25 8.19 25.54
C LEU A 223 1.19 7.21 26.23
N ILE A 224 1.94 6.43 25.46
CA ILE A 224 2.89 5.44 25.98
C ILE A 224 4.35 5.91 25.99
N SER A 225 4.60 7.19 25.71
CA SER A 225 5.93 7.80 25.62
C SER A 225 6.95 6.95 24.84
N ALA A 226 6.49 6.28 23.77
CA ALA A 226 7.29 5.33 23.02
C ALA A 226 7.91 6.00 21.78
N PRO A 227 9.24 5.89 21.56
CA PRO A 227 9.83 6.26 20.29
C PRO A 227 9.25 5.43 19.15
N VAL A 228 9.12 6.07 17.99
CA VAL A 228 8.59 5.49 16.75
C VAL A 228 9.73 5.33 15.76
N VAL A 229 9.89 4.11 15.26
CA VAL A 229 10.74 3.78 14.11
C VAL A 229 9.85 3.38 12.94
N THR A 230 10.35 3.52 11.72
CA THR A 230 9.60 3.13 10.52
C THR A 230 10.44 2.20 9.63
N PRO A 231 9.86 1.21 8.96
CA PRO A 231 10.42 0.75 7.68
C PRO A 231 10.33 1.90 6.66
N MET A 232 10.95 1.71 5.49
CA MET A 232 10.87 2.68 4.39
C MET A 232 9.43 3.02 4.00
N MET A 233 8.54 2.02 3.98
CA MET A 233 7.13 2.18 3.63
C MET A 233 6.31 2.96 4.67
N GLY A 234 6.84 3.17 5.88
CA GLY A 234 6.17 3.92 6.94
C GLY A 234 6.64 5.37 7.07
N ILE A 235 7.58 5.82 6.22
CA ILE A 235 8.06 7.20 6.24
C ILE A 235 6.88 8.14 5.95
N GLY A 236 6.66 9.11 6.84
CA GLY A 236 5.51 10.02 6.78
C GLY A 236 4.35 9.68 7.71
N SER A 237 4.32 8.47 8.29
CA SER A 237 3.29 8.07 9.29
C SER A 237 3.33 8.89 10.59
N ILE A 238 4.47 9.50 10.88
CA ILE A 238 4.68 10.42 12.01
C ILE A 238 5.48 11.63 11.50
N PRO A 239 5.17 12.87 11.93
CA PRO A 239 5.89 14.06 11.45
C PRO A 239 7.41 13.92 11.64
N THR A 240 8.19 14.32 10.63
CA THR A 240 9.67 14.21 10.65
C THR A 240 10.29 14.91 11.86
N GLN A 241 9.72 16.04 12.26
CA GLN A 241 10.20 16.85 13.39
C GLN A 241 9.69 16.37 14.76
N HIS A 242 8.76 15.40 14.80
CA HIS A 242 8.19 14.94 16.06
C HIS A 242 9.28 14.42 17.01
N PRO A 243 9.24 14.75 18.32
CA PRO A 243 10.27 14.34 19.28
C PRO A 243 10.46 12.82 19.36
N LEU A 244 9.37 12.06 19.27
CA LEU A 244 9.38 10.59 19.33
C LEU A 244 9.77 9.93 18.00
N ASN A 245 9.87 10.68 16.89
CA ASN A 245 10.26 10.10 15.61
C ASN A 245 11.78 9.83 15.57
N MET A 246 12.16 8.56 15.49
CA MET A 246 13.54 8.09 15.36
C MET A 246 13.96 7.88 13.89
N GLY A 247 13.01 7.90 12.97
CA GLY A 247 13.22 7.72 11.53
C GLY A 247 13.35 6.27 11.10
N PRO A 248 13.84 6.04 9.85
CA PRO A 248 13.89 4.71 9.27
C PRO A 248 14.82 3.75 10.04
N LEU A 249 14.35 2.52 10.25
CA LEU A 249 15.12 1.37 10.74
C LEU A 249 15.51 0.46 9.57
N GLY A 250 16.69 -0.15 9.62
CA GLY A 250 17.10 -1.19 8.67
C GLY A 250 18.54 -1.07 8.20
N MET A 251 18.85 -1.72 7.08
CA MET A 251 20.20 -1.79 6.48
C MET A 251 20.83 -0.40 6.25
N HIS A 252 20.01 0.59 5.84
CA HIS A 252 20.42 1.99 5.65
C HIS A 252 19.66 2.94 6.61
N GLY A 253 19.15 2.40 7.72
CA GLY A 253 18.40 3.16 8.70
C GLY A 253 19.26 4.09 9.56
N ARG A 254 18.61 4.92 10.38
CA ARG A 254 19.29 5.81 11.32
C ARG A 254 19.85 5.00 12.49
N ILE A 255 21.05 5.37 12.93
CA ILE A 255 21.70 4.73 14.08
C ILE A 255 20.85 4.87 15.34
N CYS A 256 20.23 6.03 15.57
CA CYS A 256 19.36 6.26 16.72
C CYS A 256 18.10 5.37 16.71
N ALA A 257 17.51 5.11 15.52
CA ALA A 257 16.41 4.15 15.37
C ALA A 257 16.87 2.73 15.71
N LYS A 258 18.04 2.32 15.23
CA LYS A 258 18.65 1.03 15.58
C LYS A 258 18.87 0.91 17.08
N GLU A 259 19.51 1.88 17.73
CA GLU A 259 19.81 1.85 19.17
C GLU A 259 18.54 1.75 20.01
N ALA A 260 17.52 2.58 19.73
CA ALA A 260 16.23 2.51 20.41
C ALA A 260 15.56 1.14 20.21
N PHE A 261 15.55 0.62 18.98
CA PHE A 261 14.89 -0.64 18.66
C PHE A 261 15.61 -1.85 19.28
N THR A 262 16.94 -1.88 19.32
CA THR A 262 17.70 -3.00 19.90
C THR A 262 17.58 -3.07 21.43
N GLU A 263 17.41 -1.92 22.08
CA GLU A 263 17.27 -1.80 23.54
C GLU A 263 15.84 -2.02 24.03
N ALA A 264 14.88 -2.16 23.11
CA ALA A 264 13.46 -2.31 23.42
C ALA A 264 13.19 -3.60 24.23
N ASP A 265 12.29 -3.49 25.21
CA ASP A 265 11.72 -4.66 25.90
C ASP A 265 10.35 -5.07 25.33
N LEU A 266 9.73 -4.20 24.53
CA LEU A 266 8.50 -4.45 23.79
C LEU A 266 8.55 -3.75 22.43
N VAL A 267 8.29 -4.50 21.37
CA VAL A 267 8.05 -3.95 20.03
C VAL A 267 6.55 -4.01 19.73
N ILE A 268 5.98 -2.86 19.40
CA ILE A 268 4.59 -2.72 18.94
C ILE A 268 4.65 -2.48 17.43
N ALA A 269 4.52 -3.55 16.65
CA ALA A 269 4.54 -3.51 15.20
C ALA A 269 3.14 -3.17 14.67
N VAL A 270 3.00 -2.00 14.04
CA VAL A 270 1.70 -1.49 13.55
C VAL A 270 1.73 -1.38 12.04
N GLY A 271 0.89 -2.16 11.36
CA GLY A 271 0.74 -2.11 9.90
C GLY A 271 2.05 -2.36 9.17
N THR A 272 2.88 -3.28 9.67
CA THR A 272 4.23 -3.50 9.15
C THR A 272 4.57 -4.98 9.02
N LYS A 273 5.23 -5.32 7.91
CA LYS A 273 5.88 -6.62 7.72
C LYS A 273 7.30 -6.57 8.28
N PHE A 274 7.72 -7.63 8.96
CA PHE A 274 9.10 -7.83 9.42
C PHE A 274 10.03 -8.19 8.24
N SER A 275 10.13 -7.30 7.23
CA SER A 275 11.02 -7.50 6.07
C SER A 275 12.47 -7.59 6.52
N ASP A 276 13.22 -8.47 5.87
CA ASP A 276 14.67 -8.65 5.96
C ASP A 276 15.49 -7.35 5.87
N ARG A 277 15.00 -6.34 5.14
CA ARG A 277 15.67 -5.03 5.00
C ARG A 277 15.53 -4.14 6.23
N THR A 278 14.47 -4.32 7.02
CA THR A 278 14.19 -3.57 8.25
C THR A 278 14.58 -4.38 9.50
N TYR A 279 14.13 -5.63 9.56
CA TYR A 279 14.29 -6.54 10.67
C TYR A 279 15.22 -7.70 10.28
N SER A 280 16.42 -7.70 10.84
CA SER A 280 17.47 -8.70 10.60
C SER A 280 18.19 -9.03 11.92
N PRO A 281 19.09 -10.04 11.97
CA PRO A 281 19.90 -10.30 13.15
C PRO A 281 20.71 -9.08 13.65
N HIS A 282 20.97 -8.09 12.77
CA HIS A 282 21.71 -6.87 13.13
C HIS A 282 20.84 -5.78 13.76
N THR A 283 19.52 -5.86 13.60
CA THR A 283 18.57 -4.86 14.11
C THR A 283 17.62 -5.45 15.14
N ALA A 284 17.41 -6.76 15.19
CA ALA A 284 16.48 -7.39 16.11
C ALA A 284 16.86 -7.13 17.59
N PRO A 285 15.87 -6.87 18.47
CA PRO A 285 16.12 -6.69 19.90
C PRO A 285 16.55 -8.00 20.59
N GLY A 286 16.89 -7.95 21.87
CA GLY A 286 17.18 -9.15 22.66
C GLY A 286 16.01 -10.16 22.67
N MET A 287 16.28 -11.47 22.85
CA MET A 287 15.26 -12.53 22.77
C MET A 287 14.13 -12.42 23.82
N LYS A 288 14.33 -11.66 24.90
CA LYS A 288 13.32 -11.40 25.93
C LYS A 288 12.34 -10.28 25.56
N CYS A 289 12.61 -9.55 24.47
CA CYS A 289 11.74 -8.48 23.98
C CYS A 289 10.41 -9.07 23.49
N GLY A 290 9.31 -8.60 24.08
CA GLY A 290 7.95 -8.95 23.69
C GLY A 290 7.57 -8.33 22.34
N VAL A 291 6.59 -8.91 21.66
CA VAL A 291 6.08 -8.40 20.37
C VAL A 291 4.56 -8.35 20.41
N ILE A 292 4.02 -7.19 20.07
CA ILE A 292 2.63 -7.02 19.66
C ILE A 292 2.65 -6.76 18.16
N GLN A 293 1.87 -7.51 17.39
CA GLN A 293 1.76 -7.31 15.94
C GLN A 293 0.31 -7.01 15.56
N ILE A 294 0.13 -5.85 14.93
CA ILE A 294 -1.14 -5.37 14.40
C ILE A 294 -1.02 -5.40 12.88
N ASP A 295 -1.82 -6.27 12.25
CA ASP A 295 -1.84 -6.39 10.79
C ASP A 295 -3.22 -6.84 10.32
N ILE A 296 -3.70 -6.25 9.23
CA ILE A 296 -4.99 -6.63 8.63
C ILE A 296 -4.92 -8.02 7.98
N ASP A 297 -3.72 -8.48 7.61
CA ASP A 297 -3.46 -9.76 6.97
C ASP A 297 -2.81 -10.75 7.95
N GLY A 298 -3.60 -11.73 8.39
CA GLY A 298 -3.17 -12.75 9.33
C GLY A 298 -2.01 -13.63 8.82
N THR A 299 -1.74 -13.65 7.51
CA THR A 299 -0.56 -14.35 6.96
C THR A 299 0.76 -13.64 7.26
N GLN A 300 0.71 -12.41 7.80
CA GLN A 300 1.89 -11.67 8.24
C GLN A 300 2.36 -12.06 9.65
N PHE A 301 1.51 -12.72 10.45
CA PHE A 301 1.87 -13.12 11.81
C PHE A 301 2.95 -14.20 11.83
N GLY A 302 3.78 -14.18 12.88
CA GLY A 302 4.89 -15.14 13.07
C GLY A 302 6.16 -14.82 12.29
N LYS A 303 6.15 -13.85 11.35
CA LYS A 303 7.32 -13.47 10.54
C LYS A 303 8.46 -12.80 11.33
N SER A 304 8.19 -12.36 12.56
CA SER A 304 9.22 -11.85 13.49
C SER A 304 10.11 -12.96 14.08
N ASN A 305 9.74 -14.23 13.88
CA ASN A 305 10.32 -15.41 14.55
C ASN A 305 10.27 -15.32 16.08
N ARG A 306 9.23 -14.66 16.62
CA ARG A 306 8.96 -14.50 18.05
C ARG A 306 7.50 -14.78 18.36
N THR A 307 7.24 -15.30 19.56
CA THR A 307 5.87 -15.32 20.09
C THR A 307 5.36 -13.89 20.19
N SER A 308 4.20 -13.65 19.58
CA SER A 308 3.60 -12.32 19.47
C SER A 308 2.15 -12.38 19.94
N VAL A 309 1.69 -11.28 20.54
CA VAL A 309 0.26 -11.01 20.71
C VAL A 309 -0.21 -10.36 19.42
N ASN A 310 -1.17 -10.98 18.74
CA ASN A 310 -1.62 -10.56 17.42
C ASN A 310 -2.98 -9.88 17.50
N LEU A 311 -3.12 -8.76 16.79
CA LEU A 311 -4.40 -8.09 16.53
C LEU A 311 -4.61 -8.08 15.01
N LYS A 312 -5.55 -8.89 14.54
CA LYS A 312 -5.95 -8.93 13.13
C LYS A 312 -7.04 -7.91 12.88
N CYS A 313 -6.66 -6.67 12.60
CA CYS A 313 -7.59 -5.60 12.29
C CYS A 313 -6.90 -4.46 11.56
N ASP A 314 -7.71 -3.52 11.08
CA ASP A 314 -7.25 -2.25 10.55
C ASP A 314 -6.39 -1.48 11.59
N ALA A 315 -5.31 -0.84 11.13
CA ALA A 315 -4.34 -0.18 12.01
C ALA A 315 -4.95 0.99 12.79
N LYS A 316 -5.84 1.79 12.16
CA LYS A 316 -6.52 2.92 12.81
C LYS A 316 -7.39 2.43 13.95
N LYS A 317 -8.22 1.43 13.65
CA LYS A 317 -9.12 0.79 14.63
C LYS A 317 -8.34 0.17 15.79
N ALA A 318 -7.25 -0.54 15.51
CA ALA A 318 -6.41 -1.15 16.55
C ALA A 318 -5.80 -0.09 17.48
N LEU A 319 -5.26 0.99 16.92
CA LEU A 319 -4.67 2.08 17.69
C LEU A 319 -5.73 2.75 18.58
N GLN A 320 -6.93 3.01 18.06
CA GLN A 320 -8.05 3.55 18.86
C GLN A 320 -8.40 2.64 20.04
N MET A 321 -8.56 1.33 19.80
CA MET A 321 -8.84 0.35 20.85
C MET A 321 -7.74 0.30 21.91
N LEU A 322 -6.47 0.40 21.49
CA LEU A 322 -5.33 0.43 22.41
C LEU A 322 -5.27 1.73 23.23
N ILE A 323 -5.51 2.88 22.60
CA ILE A 323 -5.59 4.19 23.29
C ILE A 323 -6.65 4.13 24.39
N ASP A 324 -7.84 3.64 24.07
CA ASP A 324 -8.96 3.56 25.03
C ASP A 324 -8.67 2.58 26.17
N ALA A 325 -8.09 1.42 25.87
CA ALA A 325 -7.84 0.37 26.86
C ALA A 325 -6.60 0.63 27.75
N VAL A 326 -5.58 1.32 27.22
CA VAL A 326 -4.40 1.72 28.00
C VAL A 326 -4.79 2.81 29.01
N GLY A 327 -5.61 3.78 28.60
CA GLY A 327 -6.06 4.89 29.44
C GLY A 327 -4.92 5.76 30.00
N ASN A 328 -5.21 6.57 31.02
CA ASN A 328 -4.23 7.48 31.66
C ASN A 328 -3.26 6.75 32.61
N THR A 329 -2.62 5.68 32.15
CA THR A 329 -1.58 5.01 32.94
C THR A 329 -0.37 5.94 33.03
N ALA A 330 0.22 6.10 34.22
CA ALA A 330 1.42 6.92 34.40
C ALA A 330 2.60 6.24 33.69
N VAL A 331 3.08 6.85 32.60
CA VAL A 331 4.20 6.31 31.84
C VAL A 331 5.49 6.98 32.26
N HIS A 332 6.56 6.19 32.31
CA HIS A 332 7.87 6.67 32.71
C HIS A 332 8.56 7.42 31.56
N ASP A 333 8.58 8.74 31.61
CA ASP A 333 9.31 9.63 30.68
C ASP A 333 10.82 9.37 30.56
N SER A 334 11.39 8.50 31.41
CA SER A 334 12.82 8.15 31.35
C SER A 334 13.20 7.51 30.01
N TRP A 335 12.32 6.71 29.41
CA TRP A 335 12.61 6.08 28.13
C TRP A 335 12.61 7.07 26.96
N ALA A 336 11.58 7.90 26.83
CA ALA A 336 11.52 8.96 25.82
C ALA A 336 12.73 9.92 25.91
N ARG A 337 13.16 10.26 27.13
CA ARG A 337 14.39 11.06 27.33
C ARG A 337 15.66 10.34 26.87
N THR A 338 15.75 9.04 27.14
CA THR A 338 16.87 8.21 26.66
C THR A 338 16.89 8.15 25.12
N ALA A 339 15.74 7.94 24.50
CA ALA A 339 15.59 7.92 23.05
C ALA A 339 15.96 9.25 22.39
N LYS A 340 15.54 10.38 22.99
CA LYS A 340 15.98 11.72 22.59
C LYS A 340 17.51 11.86 22.62
N GLY A 341 18.16 11.34 23.67
CA GLY A 341 19.62 11.31 23.76
C GLY A 341 20.32 10.47 22.68
N TYR A 342 19.68 9.43 22.11
CA TYR A 342 20.21 8.75 20.92
C TYR A 342 20.14 9.63 19.68
N LYS A 343 19.03 10.36 19.51
CA LYS A 343 18.80 11.26 18.36
C LYS A 343 19.80 12.43 18.33
N GLU A 344 20.14 12.99 19.48
CA GLU A 344 21.07 14.13 19.60
C GLU A 344 22.55 13.75 19.35
N ARG A 345 22.97 12.54 19.76
CA ARG A 345 24.38 12.11 19.68
C ARG A 345 24.88 11.73 18.29
N ARG A 346 23.99 11.51 17.32
CA ARG A 346 24.31 10.79 16.06
C ARG A 346 23.72 11.45 14.82
N ASN A 347 23.73 12.79 14.74
CA ASN A 347 23.58 13.43 13.44
C ASN A 347 24.84 13.14 12.62
N VAL A 348 24.67 12.51 11.45
CA VAL A 348 25.76 12.26 10.52
C VAL A 348 26.22 13.62 10.00
N ASP A 349 27.42 14.04 10.41
CA ASP A 349 28.00 15.30 9.98
C ASP A 349 28.71 15.09 8.64
N PHE A 350 28.00 15.37 7.55
CA PHE A 350 28.59 15.36 6.22
C PHE A 350 29.26 16.71 5.95
N ASN A 351 30.48 16.68 5.41
CA ASN A 351 31.06 17.88 4.83
C ASN A 351 30.36 18.22 3.50
N TYR A 352 29.35 19.09 3.58
CA TYR A 352 28.55 19.54 2.43
C TYR A 352 29.29 20.50 1.49
N PHE A 353 30.51 20.93 1.81
CA PHE A 353 31.27 21.90 1.01
C PHE A 353 32.45 21.27 0.27
N THR A 354 32.28 20.02 -0.15
CA THR A 354 33.27 19.24 -0.92
C THR A 354 33.13 19.43 -2.43
N HIS A 355 34.20 19.09 -3.16
CA HIS A 355 34.20 18.97 -4.62
C HIS A 355 34.77 17.58 -5.01
N PRO A 356 34.06 16.78 -5.83
CA PRO A 356 32.75 17.04 -6.45
C PRO A 356 31.59 17.09 -5.42
N ILE A 357 30.42 17.59 -5.84
CA ILE A 357 29.23 17.66 -4.98
C ILE A 357 28.82 16.25 -4.56
N ILE A 358 28.65 16.03 -3.26
CA ILE A 358 28.12 14.78 -2.72
C ILE A 358 26.58 14.79 -2.75
N PRO A 359 25.93 13.63 -2.97
CA PRO A 359 24.47 13.55 -3.12
C PRO A 359 23.69 14.02 -1.88
N GLN A 360 24.24 13.85 -0.68
CA GLN A 360 23.63 14.30 0.57
C GLN A 360 23.46 15.83 0.61
N LYS A 361 24.39 16.58 -0.03
CA LYS A 361 24.25 18.04 -0.16
C LYS A 361 23.04 18.39 -1.01
N VAL A 362 22.80 17.67 -2.10
CA VAL A 362 21.66 17.92 -2.99
C VAL A 362 20.36 17.78 -2.20
N MET A 363 20.20 16.70 -1.43
CA MET A 363 19.01 16.50 -0.59
C MET A 363 18.89 17.57 0.51
N TRP A 364 20.01 17.94 1.14
CA TRP A 364 20.03 18.99 2.17
C TRP A 364 19.62 20.36 1.63
N GLU A 365 20.06 20.72 0.42
CA GLU A 365 19.65 21.96 -0.24
C GLU A 365 18.20 21.90 -0.70
N LEU A 366 17.77 20.79 -1.33
CA LEU A 366 16.38 20.61 -1.76
C LEU A 366 15.39 20.79 -0.59
N ASN A 367 15.72 20.30 0.61
CA ASN A 367 14.90 20.47 1.81
C ASN A 367 14.64 21.93 2.21
N LYS A 368 15.40 22.90 1.69
CA LYS A 368 15.17 24.34 1.94
C LYS A 368 14.18 24.96 0.97
N PHE A 369 13.87 24.28 -0.13
CA PHE A 369 13.03 24.77 -1.22
C PHE A 369 11.72 23.99 -1.38
N ILE A 370 11.51 22.95 -0.58
CA ILE A 370 10.28 22.14 -0.59
C ILE A 370 9.43 22.44 0.65
N ASP A 371 8.12 22.36 0.45
CA ASP A 371 7.12 22.59 1.50
C ASP A 371 6.69 21.28 2.18
N ASN A 372 5.95 21.37 3.29
CA ASN A 372 5.52 20.21 4.08
C ASN A 372 4.56 19.26 3.33
N ASP A 373 3.91 19.74 2.26
CA ASP A 373 3.00 19.00 1.40
C ASP A 373 3.66 18.51 0.09
N THR A 374 4.97 18.72 -0.07
CA THR A 374 5.69 18.26 -1.26
C THR A 374 5.76 16.74 -1.32
N ILE A 375 5.23 16.17 -2.40
CA ILE A 375 5.33 14.74 -2.69
C ILE A 375 6.69 14.44 -3.33
N ILE A 376 7.40 13.47 -2.76
CA ILE A 376 8.69 13.00 -3.27
C ILE A 376 8.55 11.59 -3.82
N THR A 377 9.02 11.39 -5.05
CA THR A 377 9.09 10.07 -5.71
C THR A 377 10.54 9.74 -6.04
N THR A 378 10.94 8.48 -5.87
CA THR A 378 12.29 8.00 -6.22
C THR A 378 12.21 6.60 -6.83
N ASP A 379 13.26 6.19 -7.53
CA ASP A 379 13.47 4.84 -8.05
C ASP A 379 14.62 4.13 -7.33
N VAL A 380 15.10 3.02 -7.90
CA VAL A 380 16.19 2.16 -7.38
C VAL A 380 17.28 2.00 -8.43
#